data_AF-A0A9J5XZR9-F1
#
_entry.id   AF-A0A9J5XZR9-F1
#
_cell.length_a   1.000
_cell.length_b   1.000
_cell.length_c   1.000
_cell.angle_alpha   90.00
_cell.angle_beta   90.00
_cell.angle_gamma   90.00
#
_symmetry.space_group_name_H-M   'P 1'
#
loop_
_entity.id
_entity.type
_entity.pdbx_description
1 polymer ?
#
loop_
_entity_poly.entity_id
_entity_poly.type
_entity_poly.pdbx_seq_one_letter_code
_entity_poly.pdbx_strand_id
1 'polypeptide(L)'
;MFLCIFLNSSFPFISDTYFWLRKIMDFQPGEFLNVKEVHYNQHGLLLLEGQGIYRLSDSWYPIQAGDAIWMAPFVPQWYAALGKTRSRYLLYKDVNRNPL
;
A
#
# COMPACT_ATOMS: atom_id res chain seq x y z
N MET A 1 -1.78 -12.53 -16.98
CA MET A 1 -2.07 -11.22 -17.60
C MET A 1 -3.47 -10.80 -17.18
N PHE A 2 -3.60 -9.98 -16.14
CA PHE A 2 -4.89 -9.40 -15.74
C PHE A 2 -4.73 -7.89 -15.69
N LEU A 3 -5.39 -7.23 -16.63
CA LEU A 3 -5.51 -5.78 -16.74
C LEU A 3 -6.52 -5.31 -15.67
N CYS A 4 -6.05 -4.59 -14.65
CA CYS A 4 -6.95 -3.92 -13.71
C CYS A 4 -7.14 -2.47 -14.16
N ILE A 5 -8.38 -2.13 -14.50
CA ILE A 5 -8.81 -0.80 -14.92
C ILE A 5 -8.68 0.15 -13.72
N PHE A 6 -7.81 1.15 -13.82
CA PHE A 6 -7.69 2.23 -12.84
C PHE A 6 -8.86 3.20 -13.00
N LEU A 7 -9.94 2.97 -12.26
CA LEU A 7 -10.94 4.00 -12.03
C LEU A 7 -10.40 4.98 -10.98
N ASN A 8 -10.11 6.18 -11.47
CA ASN A 8 -9.76 7.36 -10.71
C ASN A 8 -11.02 7.82 -9.95
N SER A 9 -11.29 7.20 -8.82
CA SER A 9 -12.40 7.62 -7.95
C SER A 9 -11.91 7.59 -6.52
N SER A 10 -11.79 8.79 -5.96
CA SER A 10 -11.90 9.08 -4.54
C SER A 10 -13.18 8.40 -4.04
N PHE A 11 -13.09 7.13 -3.62
CA PHE A 11 -14.24 6.47 -3.00
C PHE A 11 -14.58 7.24 -1.74
N PRO A 12 -15.88 7.49 -1.48
CA PRO A 12 -16.28 8.16 -0.26
C PRO A 12 -15.71 7.39 0.94
N PHE A 13 -15.42 8.16 1.99
CA PHE A 13 -15.08 7.67 3.33
C PHE A 13 -15.78 6.35 3.64
N ILE A 14 -15.02 5.40 4.19
CA ILE A 14 -15.42 4.01 4.53
C ILE A 14 -16.94 3.91 4.75
N SER A 15 -17.66 3.46 3.73
CA SER A 15 -19.04 3.03 3.89
C SER A 15 -19.01 1.55 4.22
N ASP A 16 -19.82 1.14 5.19
CA ASP A 16 -19.95 -0.27 5.62
C ASP A 16 -20.40 -1.21 4.49
N THR A 17 -20.80 -0.66 3.35
CA THR A 17 -21.22 -1.42 2.17
C THR A 17 -20.06 -1.95 1.33
N TYR A 18 -18.88 -1.33 1.39
CA TYR A 18 -17.73 -1.76 0.59
C TYR A 18 -16.83 -2.70 1.37
N PHE A 19 -16.43 -3.80 0.74
CA PHE A 19 -15.56 -4.82 1.33
C PHE A 19 -14.06 -4.62 1.01
N TRP A 20 -13.74 -3.54 0.31
CA TRP A 20 -12.38 -3.17 -0.05
C TRP A 20 -12.24 -1.67 -0.19
N LEU A 21 -11.07 -1.16 0.17
CA LEU A 21 -10.67 0.23 0.02
C LEU A 21 -9.54 0.32 -0.99
N ARG A 22 -9.57 1.41 -1.78
CA ARG A 22 -8.47 1.85 -2.63
C ARG A 22 -8.02 3.22 -2.14
N LYS A 23 -6.76 3.32 -1.71
CA LYS A 23 -6.18 4.55 -1.17
C LYS A 23 -4.95 4.94 -1.97
N ILE A 24 -4.83 6.22 -2.30
CA ILE A 24 -3.57 6.81 -2.75
C ILE A 24 -2.87 7.35 -1.50
N MET A 25 -1.62 6.95 -1.30
CA MET A 25 -0.79 7.48 -0.23
C MET A 25 0.42 8.19 -0.82
N ASP A 26 0.67 9.39 -0.32
CA ASP A 26 1.78 10.25 -0.71
C ASP A 26 2.76 10.37 0.48
N PHE A 27 4.05 10.27 0.18
CA PHE A 27 5.14 10.42 1.14
C PHE A 27 6.19 11.37 0.55
N GLN A 28 6.57 12.40 1.30
CA GLN A 28 7.73 13.22 0.96
C GLN A 28 9.04 12.46 1.16
N PRO A 29 10.12 12.82 0.45
CA PRO A 29 11.42 12.21 0.69
C PRO A 29 11.82 12.27 2.17
N GLY A 30 12.16 11.13 2.75
CA GLY A 30 12.51 11.00 4.18
C GLY A 30 11.32 10.67 5.09
N GLU A 31 10.07 10.74 4.61
CA GLU A 31 8.91 10.27 5.36
C GLU A 31 8.81 8.75 5.35
N PHE A 32 8.29 8.21 6.45
CA PHE A 32 8.13 6.78 6.64
C PHE A 32 6.92 6.48 7.54
N LEU A 33 6.47 5.22 7.53
CA LEU A 33 5.41 4.78 8.43
C LEU A 33 5.93 4.72 9.87
N ASN A 34 5.33 5.50 10.77
CA ASN A 34 5.72 5.49 12.19
C ASN A 34 5.40 4.15 12.88
N VAL A 35 4.38 3.45 12.40
CA VAL A 35 3.94 2.16 12.93
C VAL A 35 4.38 1.05 11.99
N LYS A 36 4.98 0.00 12.54
CA LYS A 36 5.16 -1.27 11.84
C LYS A 36 3.82 -2.00 11.88
N GLU A 37 3.05 -1.89 10.81
CA GLU A 37 1.70 -2.42 10.80
C GLU A 37 1.73 -3.96 10.78
N VAL A 38 0.88 -4.55 11.62
CA VAL A 38 0.57 -5.98 11.65
C VAL A 38 -0.93 -6.08 11.87
N HIS A 39 -1.66 -6.61 10.90
CA HIS A 39 -3.12 -6.78 10.98
C HIS A 39 -3.58 -7.92 10.06
N TYR A 40 -4.83 -8.36 10.24
CA TYR A 40 -5.41 -9.45 9.45
C TYR A 40 -5.68 -9.09 7.98
N ASN A 41 -5.74 -7.79 7.64
CA ASN A 41 -6.04 -7.36 6.28
C ASN A 41 -4.92 -7.76 5.32
N GLN A 42 -5.32 -8.20 4.13
CA GLN A 42 -4.45 -8.40 2.99
C GLN A 42 -4.37 -7.13 2.14
N HIS A 43 -3.21 -6.92 1.52
CA HIS A 43 -2.98 -5.72 0.72
C HIS A 43 -2.32 -6.00 -0.61
N GLY A 44 -2.71 -5.20 -1.60
CA GLY A 44 -1.99 -5.05 -2.84
C GLY A 44 -1.52 -3.62 -2.99
N LEU A 45 -0.27 -3.41 -3.36
CA LEU A 45 0.32 -2.10 -3.60
C LEU A 45 0.90 -2.02 -5.01
N LEU A 46 0.71 -0.88 -5.66
CA LEU A 46 1.46 -0.49 -6.86
C LEU A 46 2.11 0.87 -6.61
N LEU A 47 3.43 0.95 -6.72
CA LEU A 47 4.16 2.22 -6.62
C LEU A 47 4.01 2.99 -7.94
N LEU A 48 3.34 4.14 -7.89
CA LEU A 48 3.02 4.96 -9.07
C LEU A 48 4.11 5.98 -9.38
N GLU A 49 4.70 6.58 -8.35
CA GLU A 49 5.76 7.59 -8.45
C GLU A 49 6.81 7.35 -7.36
N GLY A 50 8.06 7.72 -7.63
CA GLY A 50 9.14 7.72 -6.64
C GLY A 50 9.82 6.37 -6.43
N GLN A 51 10.50 6.25 -5.30
CA GLN A 51 11.32 5.10 -4.92
C GLN A 51 11.49 5.05 -3.40
N GLY A 52 11.84 3.90 -2.85
CA GLY A 52 12.00 3.76 -1.41
C GLY A 52 12.49 2.39 -1.00
N ILE A 53 12.40 2.13 0.31
CA ILE A 53 12.64 0.80 0.86
C ILE A 53 11.34 0.33 1.51
N TYR A 54 10.92 -0.87 1.13
CA TYR A 54 9.81 -1.57 1.75
C TYR A 54 10.35 -2.72 2.60
N ARG A 55 9.94 -2.80 3.86
CA ARG A 55 10.21 -3.94 4.73
C ARG A 55 8.98 -4.84 4.76
N LEU A 56 9.18 -6.12 4.44
CA LEU A 56 8.17 -7.16 4.61
C LEU A 56 8.77 -8.24 5.50
N SER A 57 8.17 -8.46 6.66
CA SER A 57 8.74 -9.31 7.71
C SER A 57 10.17 -8.88 8.05
N ASP A 58 11.17 -9.74 7.88
CA ASP A 58 12.57 -9.47 8.18
C ASP A 58 13.41 -9.06 6.97
N SER A 59 12.78 -8.99 5.80
CA SER A 59 13.44 -8.64 4.54
C SER A 59 13.20 -7.18 4.16
N TRP A 60 14.20 -6.59 3.51
CA TRP A 60 14.20 -5.21 3.05
C TRP A 60 14.37 -5.17 1.53
N TYR A 61 13.44 -4.49 0.86
CA TYR A 61 13.36 -4.45 -0.59
C TYR A 61 13.47 -3.01 -1.07
N PRO A 62 14.51 -2.65 -1.83
CA PRO A 62 14.50 -1.44 -2.63
C PRO A 62 13.38 -1.54 -3.67
N ILE A 63 12.56 -0.51 -3.79
CA ILE A 63 11.44 -0.46 -4.74
C ILE A 63 11.41 0.86 -5.49
N GLN A 64 10.85 0.85 -6.69
CA GLN A 64 10.71 2.01 -7.59
C GLN A 64 9.36 2.02 -8.31
N ALA A 65 9.01 3.15 -8.91
CA ALA A 65 7.77 3.30 -9.68
C ALA A 65 7.60 2.17 -10.72
N GLY A 66 6.43 1.55 -10.73
CA GLY A 66 6.09 0.37 -11.52
C GLY A 66 6.13 -0.94 -10.73
N ASP A 67 6.79 -0.99 -9.57
CA ASP A 67 6.84 -2.19 -8.75
C ASP A 67 5.49 -2.45 -8.05
N ALA A 68 5.08 -3.72 -8.06
CA ALA A 68 3.88 -4.20 -7.39
C ALA A 68 4.24 -5.12 -6.22
N ILE A 69 3.55 -4.94 -5.10
CA ILE A 69 3.78 -5.71 -3.88
C ILE A 69 2.46 -6.33 -3.43
N TRP A 70 2.50 -7.62 -3.12
CA TRP A 70 1.45 -8.32 -2.42
C TRP A 70 1.86 -8.55 -0.97
N MET A 71 0.95 -8.29 -0.04
CA MET A 71 1.20 -8.45 1.40
C MET A 71 0.08 -9.33 1.97
N ALA A 72 0.48 -10.53 2.42
CA ALA A 72 -0.44 -11.48 3.04
C ALA A 72 -0.87 -11.01 4.44
N PRO A 73 -1.99 -11.54 4.98
CA PRO A 73 -2.42 -11.27 6.35
C PRO A 73 -1.28 -11.46 7.36
N PHE A 74 -1.21 -10.55 8.33
CA PHE A 74 -0.24 -10.54 9.44
C PHE A 74 1.24 -10.42 9.06
N VAL A 75 1.59 -10.18 7.79
CA VAL A 75 2.97 -9.85 7.41
C VAL A 75 3.32 -8.47 8.00
N PRO A 76 4.37 -8.35 8.84
CA PRO A 76 4.83 -7.05 9.32
C PRO A 76 5.29 -6.20 8.14
N GLN A 77 4.73 -5.01 8.02
CA GLN A 77 4.98 -4.11 6.89
C GLN A 77 5.47 -2.74 7.36
N TRP A 78 6.40 -2.16 6.61
CA TRP A 78 6.91 -0.80 6.84
C TRP A 78 7.47 -0.22 5.54
N TYR A 79 7.35 1.09 5.38
CA TYR A 79 7.81 1.78 4.18
C TYR A 79 8.51 3.09 4.53
N ALA A 80 9.56 3.42 3.78
CA ALA A 80 10.18 4.74 3.75
C ALA A 80 10.39 5.23 2.32
N ALA A 81 10.00 6.48 2.07
CA ALA A 81 10.23 7.17 0.81
C ALA A 81 11.65 7.73 0.75
N LEU A 82 12.35 7.45 -0.34
CA LEU A 82 13.72 7.91 -0.60
C LEU A 82 13.78 8.67 -1.93
N GLY A 83 14.92 9.28 -2.22
CA GLY A 83 15.17 10.00 -3.47
C GLY A 83 14.88 11.50 -3.39
N LYS A 84 14.72 12.14 -4.54
CA LYS A 84 14.54 13.60 -4.65
C LYS A 84 13.08 14.02 -4.85
N THR A 85 12.23 13.09 -5.27
CA THR A 85 10.81 13.30 -5.55
C THR A 85 9.99 12.55 -4.53
N ARG A 86 8.76 13.00 -4.29
CA ARG A 86 7.79 12.25 -3.48
C ARG A 86 7.63 10.82 -3.99
N SER A 87 7.19 9.95 -3.10
CA SER A 87 6.69 8.63 -3.45
C SER A 87 5.18 8.58 -3.33
N ARG A 88 4.53 7.93 -4.29
CA ARG A 88 3.08 7.78 -4.36
C ARG A 88 2.75 6.34 -4.69
N TYR A 89 1.93 5.68 -3.88
CA TYR A 89 1.43 4.36 -4.21
C TYR A 89 -0.09 4.25 -4.14
N LEU A 90 -0.64 3.39 -5.00
CA LEU A 90 -2.00 2.90 -4.88
C LEU A 90 -2.01 1.67 -3.98
N LEU A 91 -2.85 1.69 -2.95
CA LEU A 91 -3.05 0.59 -2.01
C LEU A 91 -4.47 0.06 -2.14
N TYR A 92 -4.60 -1.25 -2.32
CA TYR A 92 -5.80 -2.03 -2.08
C TYR A 92 -5.74 -2.64 -0.69
N LYS A 93 -6.83 -2.55 0.07
CA LYS A 93 -6.99 -3.17 1.39
C LYS A 93 -8.40 -3.76 1.51
N ASP A 94 -8.53 -5.01 1.95
CA ASP A 94 -9.85 -5.55 2.31
C ASP A 94 -10.35 -4.97 3.64
N VAL A 95 -11.64 -4.70 3.74
CA VAL A 95 -12.28 -4.14 4.95
C VAL A 95 -13.69 -4.70 5.14
N ASN A 96 -14.32 -4.41 6.27
CA ASN A 96 -15.74 -4.68 6.53
C ASN A 96 -16.16 -6.13 6.31
N ARG A 97 -15.25 -7.08 6.56
CA ARG A 97 -15.51 -8.52 6.57
C ARG A 97 -15.21 -9.09 7.95
N ASN A 98 -16.00 -10.06 8.36
CA ASN A 98 -15.67 -10.86 9.53
C ASN A 98 -14.37 -11.64 9.23
N PRO A 99 -13.32 -11.51 10.07
CA PRO A 99 -12.08 -12.27 9.91
C PRO A 99 -12.21 -13.76 10.29
N LEU A 100 -13.37 -14.21 10.78
CA LEU A 100 -13.70 -15.58 11.19
C LEU A 100 -14.80 -16.19 10.33
#